data_AF-A0A914U8L0-F1
#
_entry.id   AF-A0A914U8L0-F1
#
_cell.length_a   1.000
_cell.length_b   1.000
_cell.length_c   1.000
_cell.angle_alpha   90.00
_cell.angle_beta   90.00
_cell.angle_gamma   90.00
#
_symmetry.space_group_name_H-M   'P 1'
#
loop_
_entity.id
_entity.type
_entity.pdbx_description
1 polymer ?
#
loop_
_entity_poly.entity_id
_entity_poly.type
_entity_poly.pdbx_seq_one_letter_code
_entity_poly.pdbx_strand_id
1 'polypeptide(L)'
;MNVIDYGDQGIVQPAAMKKALMKCIEMKVDIISFSMWSLILDEETIKLVNEMVKEHNILIFKSAGNSGPFYLTLNPGDVFVEDSIFVIGALDTSETENILYNTQNKKLSPTVSHLSSRGPAFNGNYGIDFVAPGTACINSPCFDINQIYQGTSISTPIASGSVACMLSGLKE
;
A
#
# COMPACT_ATOMS: atom_id res chain seq x y z
N MET A 1 14.14 12.01 8.50
CA MET A 1 13.05 13.00 8.36
C MET A 1 11.76 12.29 8.71
N ASN A 2 11.06 12.70 9.77
CA ASN A 2 9.81 12.05 10.16
C ASN A 2 8.68 12.59 9.28
N VAL A 3 8.09 11.71 8.46
CA VAL A 3 6.94 12.03 7.59
C VAL A 3 5.63 12.03 8.39
N ILE A 4 5.65 11.36 9.54
CA ILE A 4 4.54 11.17 10.46
C ILE A 4 4.78 12.04 11.70
N ASP A 5 3.79 12.85 12.07
CA ASP A 5 3.78 13.54 13.35
C ASP A 5 3.06 12.68 14.40
N TYR A 6 3.80 12.24 15.42
CA TYR A 6 3.25 11.45 16.51
C TYR A 6 2.44 12.29 17.50
N GLY A 7 2.50 13.63 17.44
CA GLY A 7 1.63 14.53 18.21
C GLY A 7 0.19 14.60 17.67
N ASP A 8 0.01 14.42 16.37
CA ASP A 8 -1.27 14.50 15.65
C ASP A 8 -1.81 13.10 15.27
N GLN A 9 -1.72 12.13 16.19
CA GLN A 9 -2.24 10.76 15.99
C GLN A 9 -1.68 10.02 14.75
N GLY A 10 -0.51 10.40 14.26
CA GLY A 10 0.12 9.75 13.11
C GLY A 10 -0.36 10.24 11.74
N ILE A 11 -0.94 11.44 11.67
CA ILE A 11 -1.31 12.06 10.39
C ILE A 11 -0.04 12.46 9.61
N VAL A 12 -0.08 12.26 8.29
CA VAL A 12 0.98 12.70 7.37
C VAL A 12 0.98 14.22 7.31
N GLN A 13 2.11 14.84 7.64
CA GLN A 13 2.27 16.27 7.41
C GLN A 13 2.54 16.55 5.91
N PRO A 14 1.72 17.35 5.22
CA PRO A 14 1.87 17.59 3.77
C PRO A 14 3.26 18.10 3.38
N ALA A 15 3.81 19.06 4.14
CA ALA A 15 5.14 19.61 3.91
C ALA A 15 6.25 18.56 4.08
N ALA A 16 6.07 17.62 5.01
CA ALA A 16 7.02 16.52 5.19
C ALA A 16 6.90 15.49 4.06
N MET A 17 5.68 15.18 3.62
CA MET A 17 5.48 14.28 2.48
C MET A 17 6.11 14.82 1.20
N LYS A 18 5.86 16.09 0.86
CA LYS A 18 6.42 16.73 -0.34
C LYS A 18 7.95 16.68 -0.35
N LYS A 19 8.59 16.99 0.78
CA LYS A 19 10.05 16.91 0.93
C LYS A 19 10.58 15.48 0.79
N ALA A 20 9.87 14.48 1.32
CA ALA A 20 10.25 13.08 1.16
C ALA A 20 10.16 12.63 -0.31
N LEU A 21 9.09 13.02 -1.01
CA LEU A 21 8.92 12.77 -2.44
C LEU A 21 10.02 13.42 -3.30
N MET A 22 10.34 14.70 -3.05
CA MET A 22 11.46 15.37 -3.73
C MET A 22 12.80 14.65 -3.48
N LYS A 23 13.02 14.15 -2.27
CA LYS A 23 14.24 13.38 -1.96
C LYS A 23 14.29 12.06 -2.72
N CYS A 24 13.14 11.41 -2.94
CA CYS A 24 13.05 10.19 -3.75
C CYS A 24 13.48 10.45 -5.20
N ILE A 25 13.09 11.59 -5.78
CA ILE A 25 13.55 12.03 -7.11
C ILE A 25 15.07 12.24 -7.12
N GLU A 26 15.60 12.98 -6.14
CA GLU A 26 17.04 13.25 -6.04
C GLU A 26 17.86 11.96 -5.92
N MET A 27 17.34 10.98 -5.18
CA MET A 27 17.94 9.66 -5.01
C MET A 27 17.71 8.73 -6.20
N LYS A 28 16.91 9.12 -7.19
CA LYS A 28 16.55 8.33 -8.38
C LYS A 28 16.01 6.95 -8.01
N VAL A 29 15.10 6.90 -7.04
CA VAL A 29 14.44 5.64 -6.67
C VAL A 29 13.53 5.17 -7.80
N ASP A 30 13.42 3.86 -7.97
CA ASP A 30 12.52 3.28 -8.99
C ASP A 30 11.10 3.06 -8.46
N ILE A 31 10.98 2.79 -7.16
CA ILE A 31 9.72 2.38 -6.53
C ILE A 31 9.54 3.08 -5.18
N ILE A 32 8.32 3.52 -4.91
CA ILE A 32 7.88 4.04 -3.61
C ILE A 32 6.70 3.18 -3.11
N SER A 33 6.73 2.81 -1.84
CA SER A 33 5.71 1.98 -1.19
C SER A 33 5.09 2.70 0.01
N PHE A 34 3.80 3.01 -0.09
CA PHE A 34 2.99 3.68 0.94
C PHE A 34 2.03 2.69 1.61
N SER A 35 2.45 2.10 2.73
CA SER A 35 1.63 1.22 3.58
C SER A 35 0.88 1.99 4.67
N MET A 36 0.23 3.09 4.31
CA MET A 36 -0.41 4.01 5.25
C MET A 36 -1.93 3.99 5.11
N TRP A 37 -2.63 4.30 6.20
CA TRP A 37 -4.09 4.35 6.25
C TRP A 37 -4.68 5.40 5.31
N SER A 38 -4.03 6.56 5.21
CA SER A 38 -4.52 7.69 4.43
C SER A 38 -3.35 8.37 3.74
N LEU A 39 -3.53 8.68 2.46
CA LEU A 39 -2.65 9.50 1.65
C LEU A 39 -3.47 10.67 1.11
N ILE A 40 -3.74 11.63 2.01
CA ILE A 40 -4.34 12.91 1.66
C ILE A 40 -3.20 13.86 1.27
N LEU A 41 -3.22 14.34 0.03
CA LEU A 41 -2.21 15.25 -0.52
C LEU A 41 -2.88 16.54 -0.99
N ASP A 42 -2.17 17.66 -0.85
CA ASP A 42 -2.58 18.92 -1.47
C ASP A 42 -2.36 18.89 -2.99
N GLU A 43 -2.99 19.82 -3.71
CA GLU A 43 -2.92 19.88 -5.18
C GLU A 43 -1.48 19.94 -5.72
N GLU A 44 -0.60 20.64 -5.00
CA GLU A 44 0.80 20.78 -5.41
C GLU A 44 1.55 19.45 -5.30
N THR A 45 1.31 18.69 -4.22
CA THR A 45 1.92 17.37 -4.04
C THR A 45 1.31 16.34 -4.99
N ILE A 46 0.04 16.45 -5.36
CA ILE A 46 -0.58 15.62 -6.41
C ILE A 46 0.11 15.86 -7.77
N LYS A 47 0.41 17.13 -8.12
CA LYS A 47 1.17 17.44 -9.34
C LYS A 47 2.57 16.83 -9.31
N LEU A 48 3.26 16.93 -8.17
CA LEU A 48 4.57 16.30 -7.98
C LEU A 48 4.50 14.77 -8.15
N VAL A 49 3.49 14.11 -7.59
CA VAL A 49 3.29 12.66 -7.78
C VAL A 49 3.12 12.30 -9.26
N ASN A 50 2.32 13.07 -10.01
CA ASN A 50 2.16 12.86 -11.45
C ASN A 50 3.48 13.05 -12.21
N GLU A 51 4.26 14.07 -11.87
CA GLU A 51 5.59 14.34 -12.44
C GLU A 51 6.56 13.19 -12.16
N MET A 52 6.57 12.66 -10.94
CA MET A 52 7.39 11.50 -10.55
C MET A 52 7.15 10.28 -11.43
N VAL A 53 5.89 9.99 -11.73
CA VAL A 53 5.53 8.84 -12.58
C VAL A 53 5.87 9.13 -14.04
N LYS A 54 5.47 10.29 -14.56
CA LYS A 54 5.53 10.59 -16.01
C LYS A 54 6.92 11.00 -16.48
N GLU A 55 7.67 11.74 -15.66
CA GLU A 55 8.97 12.31 -16.05
C GLU A 55 10.15 11.56 -15.42
N HIS A 56 9.96 11.00 -14.22
CA HIS A 56 11.03 10.27 -13.51
C HIS A 56 10.87 8.74 -13.55
N ASN A 57 9.81 8.21 -14.16
CA ASN A 57 9.51 6.77 -14.26
C ASN A 57 9.47 6.05 -12.90
N ILE A 58 9.02 6.74 -11.86
CA ILE A 58 8.92 6.19 -10.49
C ILE A 58 7.57 5.50 -10.35
N LEU A 59 7.56 4.21 -9.99
CA LEU A 59 6.31 3.50 -9.69
C LEU A 59 5.92 3.70 -8.23
N ILE A 60 4.66 4.02 -7.98
CA ILE A 60 4.15 4.30 -6.62
C ILE A 60 3.07 3.29 -6.27
N PHE A 61 3.22 2.67 -5.10
CA PHE A 61 2.29 1.68 -4.56
C PHE A 61 1.67 2.19 -3.27
N LYS A 62 0.36 1.99 -3.10
CA LYS A 62 -0.40 2.43 -1.92
C LYS A 62 -1.30 1.32 -1.40
N SER A 63 -1.39 1.14 -0.09
CA SER A 63 -2.39 0.25 0.53
C SER A 63 -3.82 0.75 0.31
N ALA A 64 -4.72 -0.17 -0.01
CA ALA A 64 -6.14 0.14 -0.17
C ALA A 64 -6.85 0.54 1.14
N GLY A 65 -6.32 0.12 2.29
CA GLY A 65 -6.96 0.31 3.59
C GLY A 65 -7.61 -0.97 4.11
N ASN A 66 -7.93 -0.98 5.41
CA ASN A 66 -8.42 -2.15 6.13
C ASN A 66 -9.89 -1.99 6.60
N SER A 67 -10.72 -1.30 5.80
CA SER A 67 -12.13 -0.98 6.14
C SER A 67 -13.15 -1.87 5.43
N GLY A 68 -12.72 -3.00 4.85
CA GLY A 68 -13.62 -3.97 4.22
C GLY A 68 -14.62 -4.59 5.21
N PRO A 69 -15.53 -5.47 4.73
CA PRO A 69 -15.61 -6.02 3.37
C PRO A 69 -16.68 -5.34 2.48
N PHE A 70 -17.37 -4.32 2.99
CA PHE A 70 -18.48 -3.67 2.28
C PHE A 70 -17.97 -2.81 1.10
N TYR A 71 -18.88 -2.48 0.18
CA TYR A 71 -18.61 -1.60 -0.97
C TYR A 71 -18.29 -0.17 -0.50
N LEU A 72 -17.56 0.61 -1.31
CA LEU A 72 -17.20 2.01 -1.01
C LEU A 72 -16.45 2.20 0.32
N THR A 73 -15.47 1.33 0.60
CA THR A 73 -14.71 1.34 1.87
C THR A 73 -13.26 1.82 1.70
N LEU A 74 -12.91 2.30 0.52
CA LEU A 74 -11.72 3.13 0.32
C LEU A 74 -11.82 4.41 1.15
N ASN A 75 -10.72 5.09 1.45
CA ASN A 75 -10.78 6.33 2.22
C ASN A 75 -11.28 7.49 1.33
N PRO A 76 -12.33 8.25 1.72
CA PRO A 76 -12.87 9.36 0.93
C PRO A 76 -11.87 10.49 0.63
N GLY A 77 -10.82 10.63 1.44
CA GLY A 77 -9.77 11.63 1.25
C GLY A 77 -8.52 11.13 0.53
N ASP A 78 -8.45 9.84 0.23
CA ASP A 78 -7.29 9.29 -0.47
C ASP A 78 -7.21 9.84 -1.89
N VAL A 79 -6.00 10.21 -2.28
CA VAL A 79 -5.76 10.57 -3.66
C VAL A 79 -5.63 9.29 -4.49
N PHE A 80 -6.63 9.07 -5.34
CA PHE A 80 -6.61 8.08 -6.42
C PHE A 80 -6.19 8.81 -7.70
N VAL A 81 -4.88 9.01 -7.86
CA VAL A 81 -4.35 9.56 -9.12
C VAL A 81 -4.36 8.45 -10.15
N GLU A 82 -5.35 8.49 -11.04
CA GLU A 82 -5.45 7.59 -12.17
C GLU A 82 -4.13 7.60 -12.97
N ASP A 83 -3.69 6.42 -13.39
CA ASP A 83 -2.43 6.16 -14.11
C ASP A 83 -1.11 6.44 -13.34
N SER A 84 -1.15 6.84 -12.06
CA SER A 84 0.06 7.21 -11.31
C SER A 84 0.35 6.36 -10.07
N ILE A 85 -0.68 5.84 -9.40
CA ILE A 85 -0.50 5.07 -8.16
C ILE A 85 -1.21 3.74 -8.29
N PHE A 86 -0.48 2.64 -8.04
CA PHE A 86 -1.06 1.32 -7.86
C PHE A 86 -1.62 1.16 -6.45
N VAL A 87 -2.92 0.93 -6.33
CA VAL A 87 -3.64 0.67 -5.09
C VAL A 87 -3.80 -0.83 -4.87
N ILE A 88 -3.22 -1.31 -3.77
CA ILE A 88 -3.04 -2.73 -3.48
C ILE A 88 -4.02 -3.20 -2.41
N GLY A 89 -4.84 -4.18 -2.77
CA GLY A 89 -5.68 -4.93 -1.83
C GLY A 89 -4.95 -6.11 -1.18
N ALA A 90 -5.57 -6.70 -0.18
CA ALA A 90 -5.04 -7.86 0.54
C ALA A 90 -5.73 -9.16 0.09
N LEU A 91 -4.94 -10.21 -0.10
CA LEU A 91 -5.38 -11.56 -0.45
C LEU A 91 -5.09 -12.51 0.71
N ASP A 92 -6.10 -13.28 1.12
CA ASP A 92 -5.95 -14.35 2.09
C ASP A 92 -5.87 -15.70 1.37
N THR A 93 -4.94 -16.55 1.80
CA THR A 93 -4.75 -17.91 1.28
C THR A 93 -5.25 -18.95 2.27
N SER A 94 -5.45 -20.19 1.81
CA SER A 94 -5.76 -21.33 2.69
C SER A 94 -4.81 -21.43 3.88
N GLU A 95 -3.51 -21.28 3.62
CA GLU A 95 -2.46 -21.46 4.61
C GLU A 95 -2.56 -20.37 5.69
N THR A 96 -2.71 -19.10 5.27
CA THR A 96 -2.81 -17.98 6.21
C THR A 96 -4.09 -18.04 7.02
N GLU A 97 -5.22 -18.41 6.40
CA GLU A 97 -6.52 -18.60 7.07
C GLU A 97 -6.47 -19.74 8.09
N ASN A 98 -5.81 -20.85 7.78
CA ASN A 98 -5.64 -21.96 8.72
C ASN A 98 -4.81 -21.56 9.94
N ILE A 99 -3.74 -20.80 9.73
CA ILE A 99 -2.87 -20.31 10.81
C ILE A 99 -3.61 -19.32 11.72
N LEU A 100 -4.34 -18.36 11.12
CA LEU A 100 -4.99 -17.28 11.86
C LEU A 100 -6.30 -17.69 12.54
N TYR A 101 -7.11 -18.50 11.86
CA TYR A 101 -8.50 -18.75 12.26
C TYR A 101 -8.82 -20.23 12.50
N ASN A 102 -7.81 -21.10 12.40
CA ASN A 102 -7.96 -22.55 12.60
C ASN A 102 -9.15 -23.11 11.81
N THR A 103 -9.16 -22.90 10.49
CA THR A 103 -10.23 -23.34 9.59
C THR A 103 -10.27 -24.87 9.38
N GLN A 104 -9.63 -25.65 10.28
CA GLN A 104 -9.57 -27.11 10.31
C GLN A 104 -8.93 -27.72 9.06
N ASN A 105 -7.89 -27.07 8.52
CA ASN A 105 -7.23 -27.45 7.27
C ASN A 105 -8.19 -27.52 6.08
N LYS A 106 -9.26 -26.72 6.10
CA LYS A 106 -10.11 -26.55 4.93
C LYS A 106 -9.28 -25.95 3.80
N LYS A 107 -9.40 -26.55 2.62
CA LYS A 107 -8.80 -26.04 1.39
C LYS A 107 -9.72 -24.95 0.82
N LEU A 108 -9.39 -23.70 1.12
CA LEU A 108 -10.06 -22.50 0.65
C LEU A 108 -9.39 -22.00 -0.64
N SER A 109 -10.18 -21.60 -1.63
CA SER A 109 -9.62 -20.82 -2.74
C SER A 109 -9.07 -19.50 -2.21
N PRO A 110 -7.99 -18.95 -2.79
CA PRO A 110 -7.53 -17.61 -2.43
C PRO A 110 -8.65 -16.59 -2.61
N THR A 111 -8.88 -15.76 -1.61
CA THR A 111 -9.95 -14.76 -1.61
C THR A 111 -9.43 -13.40 -1.18
N VAL A 112 -10.04 -12.33 -1.70
CA VAL A 112 -9.76 -10.99 -1.21
C VAL A 112 -10.12 -10.92 0.27
N SER A 113 -9.17 -10.45 1.08
CA SER A 113 -9.29 -10.39 2.52
C SER A 113 -10.54 -9.63 2.94
N HIS A 114 -11.16 -10.09 4.03
CA HIS A 114 -12.30 -9.41 4.64
C HIS A 114 -11.91 -8.02 5.18
N LEU A 115 -10.63 -7.83 5.54
CA LEU A 115 -10.11 -6.53 5.96
C LEU A 115 -9.93 -5.58 4.78
N SER A 116 -9.59 -6.09 3.59
CA SER A 116 -9.26 -5.25 2.43
C SER A 116 -10.44 -4.35 2.06
N SER A 117 -10.20 -3.03 2.07
CA SER A 117 -11.13 -2.03 1.53
C SER A 117 -11.50 -2.36 0.08
N ARG A 118 -12.72 -1.97 -0.30
CA ARG A 118 -13.34 -2.25 -1.60
C ARG A 118 -13.71 -0.96 -2.30
N GLY A 119 -13.54 -0.97 -3.62
CA GLY A 119 -14.03 0.08 -4.50
C GLY A 119 -15.56 0.15 -4.61
N PRO A 120 -16.07 1.01 -5.51
CA PRO A 120 -15.28 1.97 -6.28
C PRO A 120 -14.66 3.06 -5.39
N ALA A 121 -13.73 3.84 -5.93
CA ALA A 121 -13.26 5.07 -5.29
C ALA A 121 -14.34 6.16 -5.36
N PHE A 122 -14.22 7.15 -4.47
CA PHE A 122 -15.20 8.25 -4.35
C PHE A 122 -15.22 9.18 -5.58
N ASN A 123 -14.15 9.20 -6.36
CA ASN A 123 -14.05 9.93 -7.62
C ASN A 123 -14.59 9.15 -8.83
N GLY A 124 -15.17 7.96 -8.62
CA GLY A 124 -15.72 7.12 -9.69
C GLY A 124 -14.72 6.16 -10.33
N ASN A 125 -13.45 6.16 -9.92
CA ASN A 125 -12.47 5.16 -10.35
C ASN A 125 -12.76 3.78 -9.71
N TYR A 126 -12.24 2.69 -10.29
CA TYR A 126 -12.29 1.36 -9.66
C TYR A 126 -11.65 1.34 -8.26
N GLY A 127 -10.55 2.09 -8.07
CA GLY A 127 -9.92 2.35 -6.79
C GLY A 127 -9.05 1.22 -6.21
N ILE A 128 -9.08 0.02 -6.78
CA ILE A 128 -8.18 -1.10 -6.48
C ILE A 128 -7.63 -1.62 -7.81
N ASP A 129 -6.31 -1.69 -7.94
CA ASP A 129 -5.67 -2.17 -9.17
C ASP A 129 -5.49 -3.69 -9.15
N PHE A 130 -4.92 -4.22 -8.06
CA PHE A 130 -4.76 -5.66 -7.86
C PHE A 130 -4.53 -6.01 -6.39
N VAL A 131 -4.41 -7.31 -6.10
CA VAL A 131 -4.21 -7.83 -4.75
C VAL A 131 -2.90 -8.60 -4.63
N ALA A 132 -2.33 -8.58 -3.43
CA ALA A 132 -1.16 -9.38 -3.06
C ALA A 132 -1.40 -10.05 -1.70
N PRO A 133 -0.62 -11.08 -1.31
CA PRO A 133 -0.76 -11.75 -0.02
C PRO A 133 -0.81 -10.74 1.14
N GLY A 134 -1.88 -10.81 1.94
CA GLY A 134 -2.19 -9.84 2.98
C GLY A 134 -1.63 -10.20 4.36
N THR A 135 -1.06 -11.39 4.52
CA THR A 135 -0.61 -11.91 5.81
C THR A 135 0.84 -12.34 5.74
N ALA A 136 1.65 -11.91 6.71
CA ALA A 136 3.05 -12.31 6.82
C ALA A 136 3.50 -12.41 8.28
N CYS A 137 4.45 -13.30 8.55
CA CYS A 137 5.21 -13.30 9.79
C CYS A 137 6.37 -12.31 9.65
N ILE A 138 6.39 -11.27 10.48
CA ILE A 138 7.37 -10.19 10.43
C ILE A 138 8.12 -10.16 11.75
N ASN A 139 9.44 -10.06 11.65
CA ASN A 139 10.31 -9.81 12.79
C ASN A 139 10.35 -8.32 13.07
N SER A 140 10.00 -7.92 14.31
CA SER A 140 10.23 -6.55 14.72
C SER A 140 11.69 -6.37 15.11
N PRO A 141 12.48 -5.53 14.41
CA PRO A 141 13.90 -5.34 14.71
C PRO A 141 14.12 -4.73 16.10
N CYS A 142 13.11 -4.07 16.68
CA CYS A 142 13.18 -3.44 17.99
C CYS A 142 12.88 -4.39 19.16
N PHE A 143 12.24 -5.53 18.91
CA PHE A 143 11.67 -6.36 19.98
C PHE A 143 12.02 -7.85 19.90
N ASP A 144 12.79 -8.30 18.90
CA ASP A 144 13.20 -9.70 18.69
C ASP A 144 12.03 -10.70 18.84
N ILE A 145 10.85 -10.27 18.36
CA ILE A 145 9.63 -11.06 18.34
C ILE A 145 9.17 -11.24 16.90
N ASN A 146 8.85 -12.48 16.56
CA ASN A 146 8.08 -12.83 15.38
C ASN A 146 6.60 -12.58 15.67
N GLN A 147 5.98 -11.69 14.90
CA GLN A 147 4.53 -11.45 14.96
C GLN A 147 3.90 -11.66 13.59
N ILE A 148 2.69 -12.21 13.58
CA ILE A 148 1.90 -12.32 12.36
C ILE A 148 1.09 -11.03 12.21
N TYR A 149 1.26 -10.36 11.07
CA TYR A 149 0.48 -9.20 10.71
C TYR A 149 -0.39 -9.50 9.50
N GLN A 150 -1.56 -8.88 9.47
CA GLN A 150 -2.52 -8.96 8.38
C GLN A 150 -2.96 -7.56 7.94
N GLY A 151 -3.24 -7.42 6.65
CA GLY A 151 -3.85 -6.24 6.07
C GLY A 151 -3.12 -5.71 4.83
N THR A 152 -3.70 -4.66 4.25
CA THR A 152 -3.19 -4.06 3.01
C THR A 152 -1.83 -3.40 3.18
N SER A 153 -1.48 -2.97 4.39
CA SER A 153 -0.13 -2.49 4.71
C SER A 153 0.96 -3.56 4.54
N ILE A 154 0.59 -4.85 4.60
CA ILE A 154 1.48 -5.99 4.37
C ILE A 154 1.51 -6.38 2.88
N SER A 155 0.36 -6.32 2.20
CA SER A 155 0.29 -6.65 0.77
C SER A 155 1.00 -5.63 -0.12
N THR A 156 0.96 -4.33 0.21
CA THR A 156 1.64 -3.27 -0.55
C THR A 156 3.16 -3.48 -0.70
N PRO A 157 3.96 -3.73 0.36
CA PRO A 157 5.38 -3.96 0.23
C PRO A 157 5.71 -5.29 -0.46
N ILE A 158 4.85 -6.31 -0.34
CA ILE A 158 5.00 -7.57 -1.08
C ILE A 158 4.83 -7.33 -2.58
N ALA A 159 3.80 -6.57 -2.98
CA ALA A 159 3.56 -6.19 -4.36
C ALA A 159 4.73 -5.36 -4.92
N SER A 160 5.11 -4.28 -4.21
CA SER A 160 6.16 -3.37 -4.66
C SER A 160 7.53 -4.05 -4.73
N GLY A 161 7.85 -4.93 -3.77
CA GLY A 161 9.07 -5.75 -3.79
C GLY A 161 9.10 -6.74 -4.95
N SER A 162 7.96 -7.37 -5.27
CA SER A 162 7.86 -8.27 -6.44
C SER A 162 8.11 -7.52 -7.74
N VAL A 163 7.57 -6.30 -7.87
CA VAL A 163 7.81 -5.43 -9.03
C VAL A 163 9.26 -4.95 -9.08
N ALA A 164 9.88 -4.66 -7.93
CA ALA A 164 11.31 -4.32 -7.88
C ALA A 164 12.18 -5.44 -8.47
N CYS A 165 11.90 -6.71 -8.14
CA CYS A 165 12.61 -7.84 -8.72
C CYS A 165 12.43 -7.93 -10.24
N MET A 166 11.21 -7.69 -10.75
CA MET A 166 10.95 -7.67 -12.19
C MET A 166 11.70 -6.53 -12.88
N LEU A 167 11.65 -5.32 -12.32
CA LEU A 167 12.38 -4.17 -12.86
C LEU A 167 13.89 -4.40 -12.86
N SER A 168 14.43 -5.05 -11.82
CA SER A 168 15.85 -5.39 -11.76
C SER A 168 16.27 -6.27 -12.94
N GLY A 169 15.48 -7.30 -13.27
CA GLY A 169 15.77 -8.18 -14.41
C GLY A 169 15.52 -7.54 -15.79
N LEU A 170 14.71 -6.48 -15.87
CA LEU A 170 14.47 -5.74 -17.11
C LEU A 170 15.54 -4.67 -17.41
N LYS A 171 16.32 -4.27 -16.39
CA LYS A 171 17.40 -3.30 -16.51
C LYS A 171 18.74 -3.92 -16.92
N GLU A 172 18.83 -5.25 -16.88
CA GLU A 172 19.94 -6.03 -17.44
C GLU A 172 19.89 -6.08 -18.96
#